data_AF-A0A7Y0SDQ5-F1
#
_entry.id   AF-A0A7Y0SDQ5-F1
#
_cell.length_a   1.000
_cell.length_b   1.000
_cell.length_c   1.000
_cell.angle_alpha   90.00
_cell.angle_beta   90.00
_cell.angle_gamma   90.00
#
_symmetry.space_group_name_H-M   'P 1'
#
loop_
_entity.id
_entity.type
_entity.pdbx_description
1 polymer ?
#
loop_
_entity_poly.entity_id
_entity_poly.type
_entity_poly.pdbx_seq_one_letter_code
_entity_poly.pdbx_strand_id
1 'polypeptide(L)'
;LQAEQIPDPYFADNENKVRWTEECEWHISREFDVDAFTLSAKQIWMTLTRVDTLATFYVNGELALTCSNMFTQQRVDIKPHLKQGTNTIRVE
;
A
#
# COMPACT_ATOMS: atom_id res chain seq x y z
N LEU A 1 -18.13 -5.40 6.09
CA LEU A 1 -18.41 -4.45 7.18
C LEU A 1 -18.58 -3.03 6.68
N GLN A 2 -17.55 -2.18 6.55
CA GLN A 2 -17.76 -0.76 6.16
C GLN A 2 -18.35 -0.58 4.75
N ALA A 3 -17.88 -1.35 3.78
CA ALA A 3 -18.41 -1.33 2.41
C ALA A 3 -19.59 -2.31 2.20
N GLU A 4 -20.09 -2.92 3.28
CA GLU A 4 -21.20 -3.89 3.26
C GLU A 4 -20.98 -5.13 2.35
N GLN A 5 -19.74 -5.39 1.92
CA GLN A 5 -19.38 -6.52 1.03
C GLN A 5 -19.24 -7.88 1.74
N ILE A 6 -19.10 -7.86 3.07
CA ILE A 6 -19.00 -9.07 3.89
C ILE A 6 -19.86 -8.90 5.16
N PRO A 7 -20.47 -9.98 5.66
CA PRO A 7 -21.16 -9.97 6.95
C PRO A 7 -20.17 -9.76 8.10
N ASP A 8 -20.68 -9.56 9.33
CA ASP A 8 -19.82 -9.58 10.51
C ASP A 8 -19.19 -10.97 10.67
N PRO A 9 -17.85 -11.09 10.51
CA PRO A 9 -17.19 -12.38 10.55
C PRO A 9 -17.20 -13.01 11.95
N TYR A 10 -17.42 -12.23 13.01
CA TYR A 10 -17.47 -12.74 14.39
C TYR A 10 -18.85 -13.26 14.80
N PHE A 11 -19.89 -13.02 14.00
CA PHE A 11 -21.22 -13.52 14.30
C PHE A 11 -21.41 -14.95 13.79
N ALA A 12 -21.71 -15.87 14.71
CA ALA A 12 -22.04 -17.27 14.44
C ALA A 12 -21.00 -17.95 13.51
N ASP A 13 -21.43 -18.47 12.36
CA ASP A 13 -20.61 -19.21 11.41
C ASP A 13 -20.17 -18.38 10.20
N ASN A 14 -20.27 -17.05 10.28
CA ASN A 14 -19.95 -16.16 9.16
C ASN A 14 -18.48 -16.20 8.75
N GLU A 15 -17.57 -16.71 9.59
CA GLU A 15 -16.17 -16.99 9.23
C GLU A 15 -16.08 -17.74 7.88
N ASN A 16 -16.92 -18.76 7.69
CA ASN A 16 -16.93 -19.55 6.44
C ASN A 16 -17.32 -18.72 5.21
N LYS A 17 -18.11 -17.66 5.41
CA LYS A 17 -18.63 -16.81 4.33
C LYS A 17 -17.61 -15.77 3.86
N VAL A 18 -16.53 -15.55 4.63
CA VAL A 18 -15.49 -14.54 4.33
C VAL A 18 -14.13 -15.14 3.97
N ARG A 19 -14.01 -16.48 3.95
CA ARG A 19 -12.77 -17.19 3.60
C ARG A 19 -12.18 -16.73 2.27
N TRP A 20 -13.02 -16.47 1.27
CA TRP A 20 -12.59 -16.03 -0.06
C TRP A 20 -11.66 -14.79 -0.03
N THR A 21 -11.74 -13.94 1.00
CA THR A 21 -10.88 -12.76 1.12
C THR A 21 -9.39 -13.09 1.29
N GLU A 22 -9.05 -14.26 1.84
CA GLU A 22 -7.66 -14.71 2.03
C GLU A 22 -7.08 -15.36 0.75
N GLU A 23 -7.95 -15.76 -0.18
CA GLU A 23 -7.60 -16.45 -1.43
C GLU A 23 -7.44 -15.48 -2.61
N CYS A 24 -7.73 -14.20 -2.39
CA CYS A 24 -7.68 -13.17 -3.42
C CYS A 24 -6.42 -12.31 -3.30
N GLU A 25 -5.92 -11.86 -4.45
CA GLU A 25 -4.97 -10.76 -4.51
C GLU A 25 -5.71 -9.43 -4.28
N TRP A 26 -5.05 -8.51 -3.56
CA TRP A 26 -5.61 -7.22 -3.21
C TRP A 26 -4.79 -6.11 -3.84
N HIS A 27 -5.45 -5.24 -4.61
CA HIS A 27 -4.83 -4.05 -5.16
C HIS A 27 -5.30 -2.81 -4.41
N ILE A 28 -4.36 -2.02 -3.91
CA ILE A 28 -4.64 -0.75 -3.22
C ILE A 28 -3.93 0.36 -3.97
N SER A 29 -4.63 1.48 -4.21
CA SER A 29 -4.01 2.67 -4.79
C SER A 29 -4.49 3.93 -4.10
N ARG A 30 -3.64 4.96 -4.13
CA ARG A 30 -4.03 6.32 -3.78
C ARG A 30 -3.20 7.33 -4.55
N GLU A 31 -3.76 8.51 -4.71
CA GLU A 31 -3.06 9.67 -5.24
C GLU A 31 -2.62 10.61 -4.11
N PHE A 32 -1.52 11.32 -4.34
CA PHE A 32 -0.99 12.33 -3.42
C PHE A 32 -0.22 13.40 -4.22
N ASP A 33 -0.27 14.64 -3.76
CA ASP A 33 0.45 15.74 -4.41
C ASP A 33 1.83 15.97 -3.80
N VAL A 34 2.81 16.26 -4.65
CA VAL A 34 4.17 16.67 -4.26
C VAL A 34 4.46 18.05 -4.82
N ASP A 35 4.72 19.01 -3.93
CA ASP A 35 5.08 20.37 -4.33
C ASP A 35 6.57 20.50 -4.71
N ALA A 36 6.93 21.62 -5.34
CA ALA A 36 8.31 21.88 -5.76
C ALA A 36 9.28 21.95 -4.56
N PHE A 37 8.79 22.42 -3.41
CA PHE A 37 9.59 22.50 -2.18
C PHE A 37 10.00 21.10 -1.69
N THR A 38 9.04 20.18 -1.59
CA THR A 38 9.28 18.79 -1.21
C THR A 38 10.19 18.10 -2.23
N LEU A 39 9.94 18.30 -3.53
CA LEU A 39 10.73 17.70 -4.60
C LEU A 39 12.20 18.18 -4.63
N SER A 40 12.46 19.38 -4.08
CA SER A 40 13.82 19.92 -3.95
C SER A 40 14.68 19.19 -2.92
N ALA A 41 14.08 18.44 -1.99
CA ALA A 41 14.80 17.68 -0.97
C ALA A 41 15.79 16.68 -1.60
N LYS A 42 16.95 16.45 -0.98
CA LYS A 42 17.96 15.51 -1.53
C LYS A 42 17.41 14.09 -1.70
N GLN A 43 16.58 13.65 -0.75
CA GLN A 43 15.96 12.33 -0.70
C GLN A 43 14.54 12.45 -0.16
N ILE A 44 13.64 11.58 -0.60
CA ILE A 44 12.26 11.53 -0.13
C ILE A 44 11.96 10.09 0.25
N TRP A 45 11.82 9.85 1.55
CA TRP A 45 11.68 8.49 2.08
C TRP A 45 10.22 8.09 2.21
N MET A 46 9.82 7.02 1.52
CA MET A 46 8.62 6.28 1.89
C MET A 46 8.97 5.38 3.08
N THR A 47 8.23 5.54 4.18
CA THR A 47 8.39 4.72 5.38
C THR A 47 7.11 3.95 5.63
N LEU A 48 7.22 2.62 5.67
CA LEU A 48 6.12 1.71 5.96
C LEU A 48 6.40 1.08 7.32
N THR A 49 5.59 1.44 8.32
CA THR A 49 5.75 0.93 9.69
C THR A 49 5.35 -0.53 9.81
N ARG A 50 4.40 -0.98 8.99
CA ARG A 50 3.92 -2.37 8.92
C ARG A 50 3.33 -2.65 7.53
N VAL A 51 3.62 -3.83 7.00
CA VAL A 51 3.06 -4.36 5.74
C VAL A 51 2.72 -5.82 5.96
N ASP A 52 1.46 -6.21 5.84
CA ASP A 52 1.03 -7.58 6.11
C ASP A 52 0.61 -8.26 4.80
N THR A 53 1.42 -9.13 4.20
CA THR A 53 2.84 -9.42 4.50
C THR A 53 3.67 -9.36 3.21
N LEU A 54 3.17 -10.06 2.19
CA LEU A 54 3.69 -10.03 0.84
C LEU A 54 3.08 -8.83 0.12
N ALA A 55 3.91 -7.90 -0.35
CA ALA A 55 3.42 -6.74 -1.08
C ALA A 55 4.51 -6.15 -1.99
N THR A 56 4.10 -5.64 -3.13
CA THR A 56 4.93 -4.95 -4.11
C THR A 56 4.41 -3.52 -4.29
N PHE A 57 5.25 -2.55 -3.98
CA PHE A 57 4.93 -1.13 -4.05
C PHE A 57 5.44 -0.52 -5.34
N TYR A 58 4.55 0.23 -6.00
CA TYR A 58 4.84 1.01 -7.20
C TYR A 58 4.56 2.48 -6.95
N VAL A 59 5.46 3.35 -7.40
CA VAL A 59 5.27 4.81 -7.42
C VAL A 59 5.27 5.26 -8.87
N ASN A 60 4.18 5.88 -9.31
CA ASN A 60 3.96 6.28 -10.70
C ASN A 60 4.17 5.14 -11.72
N GLY A 61 3.86 3.89 -11.31
CA GLY A 61 4.01 2.70 -12.15
C GLY A 61 5.40 2.05 -12.11
N GLU A 62 6.38 2.67 -11.46
CA GLU A 62 7.73 2.12 -11.30
C GLU A 62 7.85 1.35 -9.98
N LEU A 63 8.54 0.20 -10.02
CA LEU A 63 8.79 -0.64 -8.85
C LEU A 63 9.66 0.14 -7.83
N ALA A 64 9.13 0.34 -6.63
CA ALA A 64 9.82 1.04 -5.55
C ALA A 64 10.34 0.07 -4.47
N LEU A 65 9.55 -0.94 -4.06
CA LEU A 65 9.89 -1.81 -2.93
C LEU A 65 9.10 -3.12 -2.98
N THR A 66 9.74 -4.24 -2.61
CA THR A 66 9.07 -5.50 -2.29
C THR A 66 9.15 -5.78 -0.79
N CYS A 67 8.08 -6.31 -0.22
CA CYS A 67 7.95 -6.66 1.18
C CYS A 67 7.58 -8.14 1.33
N SER A 68 8.14 -8.78 2.35
CA SER A 68 7.84 -10.18 2.68
C SER A 68 7.80 -10.48 4.18
N ASN A 69 7.71 -9.44 5.02
CA ASN A 69 7.75 -9.58 6.48
C ASN A 69 6.93 -8.49 7.18
N MET A 70 5.92 -8.91 7.95
CA MET A 70 5.02 -7.99 8.66
C MET A 70 5.57 -7.34 9.91
N PHE A 71 6.73 -7.77 10.38
CA PHE A 71 7.34 -7.27 11.62
C PHE A 71 8.49 -6.29 11.36
N THR A 72 8.90 -6.13 10.10
CA THR A 72 10.04 -5.30 9.73
C THR A 72 9.57 -3.99 9.13
N GLN A 73 10.00 -2.87 9.73
CA GLN A 73 9.82 -1.56 9.13
C GLN A 73 10.58 -1.48 7.80
N GLN A 74 9.92 -0.97 6.77
CA GLN A 74 10.53 -0.75 5.46
C GLN A 74 10.75 0.74 5.22
N ARG A 75 11.86 1.08 4.57
CA ARG A 75 12.17 2.45 4.20
C ARG A 75 12.91 2.47 2.87
N VAL A 76 12.40 3.22 1.90
CA VAL A 76 12.98 3.34 0.56
C VAL A 76 12.93 4.78 0.06
N ASP A 77 13.97 5.21 -0.66
CA ASP A 77 14.01 6.53 -1.28
C ASP A 77 13.18 6.48 -2.56
N ILE A 78 12.04 7.18 -2.57
CA ILE A 78 11.11 7.22 -3.70
C ILE A 78 11.30 8.46 -4.56
N LYS A 79 12.23 9.37 -4.20
CA LYS A 79 12.47 10.59 -4.98
C LYS A 79 12.64 10.33 -6.48
N PRO A 80 13.38 9.30 -6.95
CA PRO A 80 13.56 9.05 -8.38
C PRO A 80 12.25 8.81 -9.15
N HIS A 81 11.20 8.35 -8.47
CA HIS A 81 9.91 8.01 -9.07
C HIS A 81 8.90 9.16 -9.03
N LEU A 82 9.20 10.27 -8.34
CA LEU A 82 8.26 11.35 -8.10
C LEU A 82 8.29 12.42 -9.19
N LYS A 83 7.14 13.05 -9.41
CA LYS A 83 6.97 14.26 -10.22
C LYS A 83 6.29 15.36 -9.40
N GLN A 84 6.46 16.61 -9.81
CA GLN A 84 5.69 17.72 -9.22
C GLN A 84 4.20 17.55 -9.57
N GLY A 85 3.32 17.84 -8.61
CA GLY A 85 1.88 17.64 -8.72
C GLY A 85 1.47 16.23 -8.29
N THR A 86 0.46 15.67 -8.95
CA THR A 86 -0.18 14.42 -8.53
C THR A 86 0.66 13.19 -8.86
N ASN A 87 0.90 12.37 -7.85
CA ASN A 87 1.61 11.09 -7.93
C ASN A 87 0.68 9.97 -7.47
N THR A 88 0.88 8.76 -7.99
CA THR A 88 0.13 7.57 -7.60
C THR A 88 1.04 6.59 -6.89
N ILE A 89 0.58 6.04 -5.77
CA ILE A 89 1.16 4.85 -5.16
C ILE A 89 0.20 3.69 -5.33
N ARG A 90 0.71 2.52 -5.74
CA ARG A 90 -0.04 1.28 -5.90
C ARG A 90 0.65 0.16 -5.15
N VAL A 91 -0.15 -0.72 -4.55
CA VAL A 91 0.29 -1.92 -3.85
C VAL A 91 -0.46 -3.11 -4.43
N GLU A 92 0.26 -4.20 -4.65
CA GLU A 92 -0.26 -5.52 -5.02
C GLU A 92 0.43 -6.63 -4.24
#